data_AF-W0THJ8-F1
#
_entry.id   AF-W0THJ8-F1
#
_cell.length_a   1.000
_cell.length_b   1.000
_cell.length_c   1.000
_cell.angle_alpha   90.00
_cell.angle_beta   90.00
_cell.angle_gamma   90.00
#
_symmetry.space_group_name_H-M   'P 1'
#
loop_
_entity.id
_entity.type
_entity.pdbx_description
1 polymer ?
#
loop_
_entity_poly.entity_id
_entity_poly.type
_entity_poly.pdbx_seq_one_letter_code
_entity_poly.pdbx_strand_id
1 'polypeptide(L)'
;MSTVPTPNTPSADAANDHDINDISEDEILQLDLNPDLDDTDDVKMEEDNEDAANGNSLKRTFIDDQIDNAGFDDMEDFQPVVDLKSPFESYSDLQQAPQKSAENGHHTHQARRLSLSQQSKFVAYIDNELLQIQRKFVQSRGLNVSHGYNNLSEVLHDFKKLVDFIWYSIDGISNTDSLLQEDLDDSEIYKRFEGSQSTNFGQSYYLIRIADDLLDFLDKFPLTDEEENGDLEKNTENADAASSNEPNLKTAGSNESRVPGTKEDVETTTPAPLRKLFKMLSILDNIFARLIDGKVPGNFKLSGTEIVRLIGIAERTRILLPQLMEKNDIHGYHYEISRVYLETLERGT
;
A
#
# COMPACT_ATOMS: atom_id res chain seq x y z
N MET A 1 -12.83 -54.92 -38.05
CA MET A 1 -12.27 -53.70 -37.43
C MET A 1 -12.25 -53.93 -35.93
N SER A 2 -11.07 -54.00 -35.32
CA SER A 2 -10.87 -54.41 -33.92
C SER A 2 -10.68 -53.15 -33.06
N THR A 3 -11.55 -52.93 -32.09
CA THR A 3 -11.47 -51.80 -31.14
C THR A 3 -10.48 -52.13 -30.03
N VAL A 4 -9.54 -51.22 -29.78
CA VAL A 4 -8.56 -51.31 -28.69
C VAL A 4 -9.26 -50.97 -27.36
N PRO A 5 -9.12 -51.77 -26.29
CA PRO A 5 -9.74 -51.47 -25.01
C PRO A 5 -8.95 -50.37 -24.27
N THR A 6 -9.68 -49.38 -23.76
CA THR A 6 -9.16 -48.32 -22.87
C THR A 6 -8.74 -48.89 -21.51
N PRO A 7 -7.65 -48.38 -20.90
CA PRO A 7 -7.16 -48.86 -19.62
C PRO A 7 -8.07 -48.38 -18.47
N ASN A 8 -8.37 -49.27 -17.54
CA ASN A 8 -9.13 -48.95 -16.33
C ASN A 8 -8.27 -48.10 -15.38
N THR A 9 -8.77 -46.94 -14.96
CA THR A 9 -8.24 -46.17 -13.85
C THR A 9 -8.59 -46.84 -12.51
N PRO A 10 -7.66 -46.93 -11.55
CA PRO A 10 -7.93 -47.54 -10.25
C PRO A 10 -8.97 -46.73 -9.45
N SER A 11 -9.86 -47.43 -8.75
CA SER A 11 -10.88 -46.85 -7.88
C SER A 11 -10.26 -46.35 -6.57
N ALA A 12 -10.84 -45.31 -5.97
CA ALA A 12 -10.29 -44.52 -4.85
C ALA A 12 -10.06 -45.29 -3.53
N ASP A 13 -10.47 -46.55 -3.41
CA ASP A 13 -10.30 -47.37 -2.19
C ASP A 13 -9.00 -48.21 -2.18
N ALA A 14 -8.10 -48.02 -3.14
CA ALA A 14 -6.81 -48.72 -3.20
C ALA A 14 -5.63 -47.92 -2.61
N ALA A 15 -5.87 -46.79 -1.96
CA ALA A 15 -4.86 -46.05 -1.22
C ALA A 15 -4.73 -46.60 0.22
N ASN A 16 -4.32 -47.86 0.33
CA ASN A 16 -3.98 -48.46 1.62
C ASN A 16 -2.47 -48.27 1.84
N ASP A 17 -2.12 -47.51 2.89
CA ASP A 17 -0.82 -47.43 3.58
C ASP A 17 0.40 -47.93 2.79
N HIS A 18 0.87 -47.12 1.84
CA HIS A 18 2.30 -47.17 1.53
C HIS A 18 3.02 -46.31 2.57
N ASP A 19 3.67 -47.00 3.50
CA ASP A 19 4.79 -46.50 4.30
C ASP A 19 5.60 -45.52 3.45
N ILE A 20 5.52 -44.24 3.81
CA ILE A 20 6.47 -43.24 3.36
C ILE A 20 7.78 -43.71 4.00
N ASN A 21 8.63 -44.37 3.21
CA ASN A 21 9.99 -44.66 3.64
C ASN A 21 10.65 -43.31 3.89
N ASP A 22 10.71 -42.92 5.16
CA ASP A 22 11.52 -41.80 5.63
C ASP A 22 12.95 -42.06 5.17
N ILE A 23 13.39 -41.25 4.22
CA ILE A 23 14.75 -41.24 3.70
C ILE A 23 15.65 -40.89 4.90
N SER A 24 16.58 -41.77 5.25
CA SER A 24 17.43 -41.55 6.43
C SER A 24 18.33 -40.33 6.20
N GLU A 25 18.67 -39.60 7.27
CA GLU A 25 19.52 -38.41 7.19
C GLU A 25 20.90 -38.70 6.53
N ASP A 26 21.38 -39.94 6.63
CA ASP A 26 22.60 -40.41 5.97
C ASP A 26 22.45 -40.55 4.44
N GLU A 27 21.25 -40.83 3.94
CA GLU A 27 20.95 -40.97 2.51
C GLU A 27 20.76 -39.59 1.85
N ILE A 28 20.30 -38.60 2.61
CA ILE A 28 20.26 -37.19 2.20
C ILE A 28 21.67 -36.60 2.05
N LEU A 29 22.61 -37.01 2.91
CA LEU A 29 24.02 -36.57 2.83
C LEU A 29 24.81 -37.20 1.66
N GLN A 30 24.29 -38.28 1.06
CA GLN A 30 24.90 -38.92 -0.12
C GLN A 30 24.36 -38.37 -1.45
N LEU A 31 23.35 -37.50 -1.43
CA LEU A 31 22.89 -36.77 -2.61
C LEU A 31 23.82 -35.59 -2.89
N ASP A 32 25.01 -35.90 -3.39
CA ASP A 32 25.95 -34.91 -3.92
C ASP A 32 25.38 -34.30 -5.21
N LEU A 33 24.77 -33.12 -5.06
CA LEU A 33 23.99 -32.47 -6.11
C LEU A 33 24.84 -31.78 -7.18
N ASN A 34 26.17 -31.79 -7.09
CA ASN A 34 27.07 -31.20 -8.10
C ASN A 34 28.42 -31.95 -8.21
N PRO A 35 28.47 -33.14 -8.83
CA PRO A 35 29.72 -33.91 -8.98
C PRO A 35 30.72 -33.32 -10.00
N ASP A 36 30.39 -32.22 -10.69
CA ASP A 36 31.19 -31.63 -11.79
C ASP A 36 31.93 -30.33 -11.40
N LEU A 37 32.01 -29.98 -10.11
CA LEU A 37 32.66 -28.72 -9.65
C LEU A 37 34.06 -28.88 -9.06
N ASP A 38 34.59 -30.11 -8.97
CA ASP A 38 35.91 -30.39 -8.37
C ASP A 38 37.08 -30.47 -9.39
N ASP A 39 36.85 -30.21 -10.67
CA ASP A 39 37.90 -30.07 -11.70
C ASP A 39 38.24 -28.59 -11.96
N THR A 40 38.46 -27.79 -10.91
CA THR A 40 39.19 -26.52 -11.08
C THR A 40 40.66 -26.74 -10.74
N ASP A 41 41.40 -27.15 -11.77
CA ASP A 41 42.86 -27.14 -11.84
C ASP A 41 43.43 -25.85 -11.22
N ASP A 42 44.45 -26.04 -10.38
CA ASP A 42 45.33 -25.03 -9.79
C ASP A 42 45.71 -23.91 -10.78
N VAL A 43 44.95 -22.81 -10.78
CA VAL A 43 45.36 -21.56 -11.41
C VAL A 43 46.37 -20.89 -10.48
N LYS A 44 47.65 -21.18 -10.73
CA LYS A 44 48.78 -20.39 -10.23
C LYS A 44 48.58 -18.92 -10.62
N MET A 45 48.31 -18.08 -9.63
CA MET A 45 48.40 -16.63 -9.77
C MET A 45 49.89 -16.25 -9.79
N GLU A 46 50.48 -16.17 -10.98
CA GLU A 46 51.72 -15.43 -11.18
C GLU A 46 51.40 -13.93 -11.15
N GLU A 47 52.04 -13.22 -10.22
CA GLU A 47 52.15 -11.77 -10.22
C GLU A 47 52.95 -11.34 -11.46
N ASP A 48 52.37 -10.50 -12.33
CA ASP A 48 53.09 -9.43 -13.01
C ASP A 48 52.13 -8.45 -13.73
N ASN A 49 52.11 -7.23 -13.18
CA ASN A 49 52.19 -5.91 -13.81
C ASN A 49 51.47 -5.53 -15.13
N GLU A 50 50.80 -4.38 -15.02
CA GLU A 50 50.69 -3.24 -15.97
C GLU A 50 49.74 -3.28 -17.20
N ASP A 51 48.86 -2.27 -17.22
CA ASP A 51 48.22 -1.60 -18.36
C ASP A 51 47.42 -2.43 -19.39
N ALA A 52 46.09 -2.40 -19.27
CA ALA A 52 45.21 -1.85 -20.32
C ALA A 52 43.71 -2.13 -20.05
N ALA A 53 42.97 -1.03 -20.19
CA ALA A 53 41.56 -0.86 -20.49
C ALA A 53 40.70 -2.06 -20.95
N ASN A 54 39.49 -2.05 -20.39
CA ASN A 54 38.21 -2.37 -21.03
C ASN A 54 37.79 -3.86 -21.10
N GLY A 55 37.03 -4.28 -20.10
CA GLY A 55 36.29 -5.54 -20.09
C GLY A 55 35.15 -5.51 -19.08
N ASN A 56 33.96 -5.12 -19.53
CA ASN A 56 32.70 -5.19 -18.78
C ASN A 56 32.45 -6.61 -18.27
N SER A 57 32.60 -6.82 -16.96
CA SER A 57 31.94 -7.91 -16.23
C SER A 57 30.91 -7.30 -15.30
N LEU A 58 29.63 -7.63 -15.53
CA LEU A 58 28.48 -7.23 -14.72
C LEU A 58 28.62 -7.67 -13.25
N LYS A 59 29.24 -6.83 -12.42
CA LYS A 59 28.95 -6.79 -10.99
C LYS A 59 27.88 -5.72 -10.77
N ARG A 60 26.70 -6.16 -10.30
CA ARG A 60 25.62 -5.31 -9.82
C ARG A 60 26.20 -4.28 -8.83
N THR A 61 26.25 -3.03 -9.24
CA THR A 61 26.39 -1.87 -8.35
C THR A 61 25.06 -1.65 -7.65
N PHE A 62 24.79 -2.46 -6.64
CA PHE A 62 24.02 -1.99 -5.51
C PHE A 62 24.94 -1.02 -4.76
N ILE A 63 24.46 0.21 -4.53
CA ILE A 63 25.02 1.18 -3.57
C ILE A 63 26.24 1.97 -4.08
N ASP A 64 25.99 3.12 -4.72
CA ASP A 64 27.01 4.17 -4.91
C ASP A 64 26.72 5.42 -4.05
N ASP A 65 25.58 5.47 -3.34
CA ASP A 65 25.23 6.56 -2.40
C ASP A 65 25.49 6.22 -0.92
N GLN A 66 26.05 5.03 -0.57
CA GLN A 66 26.47 4.74 0.83
C GLN A 66 27.99 4.66 1.05
N ILE A 67 28.83 4.88 0.03
CA ILE A 67 30.27 4.63 0.18
C ILE A 67 30.94 5.66 1.13
N ASP A 68 30.38 6.86 1.29
CA ASP A 68 30.94 7.86 2.23
C ASP A 68 30.43 7.75 3.68
N ASN A 69 29.56 6.78 4.01
CA ASN A 69 29.02 6.66 5.38
C ASN A 69 28.84 5.20 5.85
N ALA A 70 29.66 4.29 5.35
CA ALA A 70 29.70 2.90 5.76
C ALA A 70 30.58 2.72 7.02
N GLY A 71 30.08 3.13 8.18
CA GLY A 71 30.78 2.83 9.43
C GLY A 71 30.14 3.45 10.65
N PHE A 72 29.12 2.77 11.18
CA PHE A 72 28.45 3.04 12.44
C PHE A 72 27.34 4.10 12.40
N ASP A 73 26.26 3.80 13.13
CA ASP A 73 25.23 4.74 13.51
C ASP A 73 25.89 5.94 14.22
N ASP A 74 25.75 7.15 13.69
CA ASP A 74 26.31 8.35 14.31
C ASP A 74 25.78 8.47 15.74
N MET A 75 26.67 8.49 16.73
CA MET A 75 26.28 8.53 18.16
C MET A 75 25.36 9.72 18.49
N GLU A 76 25.48 10.80 17.74
CA GLU A 76 24.67 12.02 17.88
C GLU A 76 23.20 11.77 17.49
N ASP A 77 22.96 10.90 16.52
CA ASP A 77 21.63 10.48 16.08
C ASP A 77 20.89 9.65 17.13
N PHE A 78 21.52 9.25 18.24
CA PHE A 78 20.89 8.44 19.30
C PHE A 78 20.84 9.08 20.68
N GLN A 79 21.38 10.30 20.85
CA GLN A 79 21.27 11.03 22.12
C GLN A 79 19.82 11.43 22.42
N PRO A 80 19.26 11.15 23.62
CA PRO A 80 17.91 11.57 23.93
C PRO A 80 17.78 13.10 23.75
N VAL A 81 16.97 13.53 22.79
CA VAL A 81 16.58 14.93 22.68
C VAL A 81 15.65 15.18 23.86
N VAL A 82 16.20 15.68 24.95
CA VAL A 82 15.40 16.19 26.06
C VAL A 82 14.72 17.43 25.50
N ASP A 83 13.43 17.35 25.21
CA ASP A 83 12.62 18.54 24.97
C ASP A 83 12.65 19.36 26.28
N LEU A 84 13.57 20.32 26.38
CA LEU A 84 13.66 21.29 27.48
C LEU A 84 12.43 22.22 27.56
N LYS A 85 11.35 21.91 26.84
CA LYS A 85 10.02 22.50 26.99
C LYS A 85 9.08 21.58 27.76
N SER A 86 9.62 20.79 28.69
CA SER A 86 8.79 20.19 29.73
C SER A 86 8.20 21.32 30.59
N PRO A 87 6.86 21.43 30.71
CA PRO A 87 6.21 22.44 31.56
C PRO A 87 6.47 22.21 33.07
N PHE A 88 7.27 21.20 33.42
CA PHE A 88 7.64 20.83 34.78
C PHE A 88 9.05 21.30 35.21
N GLU A 89 9.84 21.94 34.34
CA GLU A 89 11.09 22.58 34.77
C GLU A 89 10.82 23.95 35.42
N SER A 90 10.76 23.95 36.74
CA SER A 90 10.22 25.00 37.61
C SER A 90 11.11 26.23 37.85
N TYR A 91 12.02 26.59 36.93
CA TYR A 91 12.90 27.76 37.09
C TYR A 91 13.13 28.63 35.84
N SER A 92 12.28 28.55 34.83
CA SER A 92 12.38 29.43 33.66
C SER A 92 11.48 30.66 33.81
N ASP A 93 12.11 31.80 34.07
CA ASP A 93 11.52 33.13 34.21
C ASP A 93 10.64 33.47 32.98
N LEU A 94 9.32 33.56 33.18
CA LEU A 94 8.31 33.68 32.13
C LEU A 94 8.33 35.04 31.38
N GLN A 95 9.18 35.99 31.79
CA GLN A 95 9.14 37.36 31.27
C GLN A 95 10.14 37.65 30.13
N GLN A 96 11.00 36.71 29.73
CA GLN A 96 11.96 36.92 28.62
C GLN A 96 11.71 36.02 27.39
N ALA A 97 10.63 35.24 27.37
CA ALA A 97 10.38 34.24 26.34
C ALA A 97 9.99 34.76 24.93
N PRO A 98 9.45 35.98 24.68
CA PRO A 98 8.96 36.27 23.33
C PRO A 98 10.01 36.85 22.36
N GLN A 99 11.26 37.09 22.79
CA GLN A 99 12.22 37.83 21.95
C GLN A 99 13.56 37.13 21.64
N LYS A 100 13.85 35.97 22.24
CA LYS A 100 15.08 35.20 21.92
C LYS A 100 14.86 33.97 21.04
N SER A 101 13.63 33.70 20.61
CA SER A 101 13.28 32.55 19.78
C SER A 101 13.47 32.76 18.27
N ALA A 102 13.94 33.94 17.84
CA ALA A 102 14.09 34.27 16.42
C ALA A 102 15.52 34.12 15.88
N GLU A 103 16.54 33.97 16.73
CA GLU A 103 17.95 34.06 16.27
C GLU A 103 18.81 32.83 16.52
N ASN A 104 18.37 31.80 17.25
CA ASN A 104 19.15 30.58 17.42
C ASN A 104 18.26 29.35 17.57
N GLY A 105 18.35 28.43 16.60
CA GLY A 105 17.86 27.06 16.73
C GLY A 105 16.76 26.69 15.74
N HIS A 106 17.14 26.55 14.46
CA HIS A 106 16.47 25.67 13.51
C HIS A 106 16.51 24.22 14.04
N HIS A 107 15.70 23.89 15.04
CA HIS A 107 15.31 22.52 15.33
C HIS A 107 13.95 22.32 14.69
N THR A 108 13.91 22.37 13.36
CA THR A 108 12.88 21.68 12.59
C THR A 108 12.81 20.25 13.10
N HIS A 109 11.63 19.69 13.29
CA HIS A 109 11.39 18.30 13.66
C HIS A 109 12.05 17.35 12.66
N GLN A 110 13.37 17.17 12.74
CA GLN A 110 14.10 16.21 11.93
C GLN A 110 13.75 14.85 12.52
N ALA A 111 12.97 14.09 11.77
CA ALA A 111 12.68 12.71 12.13
C ALA A 111 14.01 11.96 12.24
N ARG A 112 14.34 11.53 13.47
CA ARG A 112 15.55 10.76 13.75
C ARG A 112 15.59 9.56 12.82
N ARG A 113 16.73 9.36 12.15
CA ARG A 113 16.95 8.17 11.33
C ARG A 113 16.92 6.93 12.23
N LEU A 114 16.24 5.88 11.76
CA LEU A 114 16.19 4.61 12.48
C LEU A 114 17.60 3.98 12.50
N SER A 115 18.01 3.39 13.62
CA SER A 115 19.25 2.58 13.68
C SER A 115 19.16 1.39 12.72
N LEU A 116 20.31 0.83 12.30
CA LEU A 116 20.33 -0.37 11.45
C LEU A 116 19.49 -1.53 12.01
N SER A 117 19.50 -1.70 13.33
CA SER A 117 18.68 -2.72 14.01
C SER A 117 17.18 -2.43 13.93
N GLN A 118 16.78 -1.16 14.00
CA GLN A 118 15.40 -0.72 13.86
C GLN A 118 14.94 -0.80 12.40
N GLN A 119 15.79 -0.43 11.44
CA GLN A 119 15.55 -0.58 10.00
C GLN A 119 15.30 -2.05 9.64
N SER A 120 16.12 -2.96 10.17
CA SER A 120 15.94 -4.41 9.95
C SER A 120 14.62 -4.93 10.52
N LYS A 121 14.23 -4.49 11.73
CA LYS A 121 12.94 -4.84 12.33
C LYS A 121 11.76 -4.25 11.57
N PHE A 122 11.91 -3.03 11.06
CA PHE A 122 10.92 -2.35 10.23
C PHE A 122 10.67 -3.12 8.93
N VAL A 123 11.75 -3.51 8.23
CA VAL A 123 11.67 -4.35 7.02
C VAL A 123 10.98 -5.67 7.32
N ALA A 124 11.42 -6.38 8.36
CA ALA A 124 10.80 -7.65 8.75
C ALA A 124 9.32 -7.49 9.11
N TYR A 125 8.93 -6.38 9.75
CA TYR A 125 7.53 -6.09 10.04
C TYR A 125 6.71 -5.91 8.76
N ILE A 126 7.17 -5.09 7.81
CA ILE A 126 6.45 -4.85 6.55
C ILE A 126 6.31 -6.14 5.74
N ASP A 127 7.38 -6.92 5.62
CA ASP A 127 7.33 -8.19 4.91
C ASP A 127 6.31 -9.16 5.54
N ASN A 128 6.28 -9.22 6.88
CA ASN A 128 5.29 -10.03 7.60
C ASN A 128 3.86 -9.53 7.38
N GLU A 129 3.62 -8.22 7.37
CA GLU A 129 2.29 -7.65 7.12
C GLU A 129 1.84 -7.88 5.67
N LEU A 130 2.72 -7.68 4.68
CA LEU A 130 2.42 -8.00 3.28
C LEU A 130 2.10 -9.48 3.09
N LEU A 131 2.86 -10.37 3.74
CA LEU A 131 2.59 -11.81 3.72
C LEU A 131 1.24 -12.14 4.38
N GLN A 132 0.89 -11.48 5.47
CA GLN A 132 -0.42 -11.66 6.12
C GLN A 132 -1.56 -11.20 5.21
N ILE A 133 -1.43 -10.04 4.58
CA ILE A 133 -2.42 -9.53 3.60
C ILE A 133 -2.58 -10.55 2.46
N GLN A 134 -1.47 -11.00 1.87
CA GLN A 134 -1.49 -11.98 0.78
C GLN A 134 -2.13 -13.30 1.22
N ARG A 135 -1.82 -13.78 2.44
CA ARG A 135 -2.41 -15.02 2.99
C ARG A 135 -3.91 -14.88 3.16
N LYS A 136 -4.39 -13.79 3.76
CA LYS A 136 -5.83 -13.52 3.93
C LYS A 136 -6.54 -13.40 2.57
N PHE A 137 -5.88 -12.79 1.59
CA PHE A 137 -6.38 -12.71 0.22
C PHE A 137 -6.48 -14.08 -0.47
N VAL A 138 -5.48 -14.94 -0.33
CA VAL A 138 -5.55 -16.32 -0.86
C VAL A 138 -6.64 -17.13 -0.14
N GLN A 139 -6.79 -16.95 1.18
CA GLN A 139 -7.82 -17.63 1.98
C GLN A 139 -9.24 -17.28 1.55
N SER A 140 -9.51 -16.01 1.19
CA SER A 140 -10.82 -15.60 0.67
C SER A 140 -11.17 -16.22 -0.68
N ARG A 141 -10.22 -16.89 -1.36
CA ARG A 141 -10.41 -17.50 -2.68
C ARG A 141 -10.61 -19.01 -2.72
N GLY A 142 -10.45 -19.74 -1.61
CA GLY A 142 -10.74 -21.18 -1.66
C GLY A 142 -10.25 -22.06 -0.53
N LEU A 143 -9.50 -21.55 0.45
CA LEU A 143 -9.00 -22.40 1.55
C LEU A 143 -9.79 -22.25 2.85
N ASN A 144 -10.20 -21.04 3.24
CA ASN A 144 -10.98 -20.80 4.47
C ASN A 144 -11.69 -19.44 4.36
N VAL A 145 -12.92 -19.44 3.85
CA VAL A 145 -13.72 -18.21 3.68
C VAL A 145 -13.92 -17.47 5.01
N SER A 146 -13.93 -18.19 6.13
CA SER A 146 -14.10 -17.60 7.48
C SER A 146 -12.92 -16.77 7.98
N HIS A 147 -11.72 -16.92 7.41
CA HIS A 147 -10.50 -16.24 7.87
C HIS A 147 -9.90 -15.29 6.82
N GLY A 148 -10.48 -15.27 5.62
CA GLY A 148 -10.07 -14.37 4.54
C GLY A 148 -10.78 -13.02 4.59
N TYR A 149 -10.47 -12.16 3.62
CA TYR A 149 -11.19 -10.90 3.42
C TYR A 149 -12.61 -11.12 2.90
N ASN A 150 -13.59 -10.45 3.51
CA ASN A 150 -14.99 -10.51 3.08
C ASN A 150 -15.27 -9.58 1.91
N ASN A 151 -14.64 -8.40 1.92
CA ASN A 151 -14.90 -7.33 0.96
C ASN A 151 -13.62 -6.54 0.66
N LEU A 152 -13.68 -5.73 -0.40
CA LEU A 152 -12.56 -4.87 -0.80
C LEU A 152 -12.19 -3.84 0.29
N SER A 153 -13.17 -3.38 1.08
CA SER A 153 -12.92 -2.39 2.14
C SER A 153 -11.93 -2.88 3.20
N GLU A 154 -11.97 -4.15 3.58
CA GLU A 154 -11.04 -4.73 4.56
C GLU A 154 -9.61 -4.79 4.01
N VAL A 155 -9.44 -5.17 2.74
CA VAL A 155 -8.15 -5.20 2.05
C VAL A 155 -7.54 -3.80 1.98
N LEU A 156 -8.34 -2.82 1.53
CA LEU A 156 -7.92 -1.43 1.44
C LEU A 156 -7.52 -0.85 2.80
N HIS A 157 -8.19 -1.26 3.86
CA HIS A 157 -7.87 -0.83 5.21
C HIS A 157 -6.54 -1.38 5.71
N ASP A 158 -6.24 -2.66 5.46
CA ASP A 158 -4.96 -3.26 5.84
C ASP A 158 -3.80 -2.64 5.03
N PHE A 159 -3.98 -2.40 3.72
CA PHE A 159 -3.00 -1.66 2.93
C PHE A 159 -2.83 -0.21 3.40
N LYS A 160 -3.92 0.48 3.74
CA LYS A 160 -3.87 1.86 4.23
C LYS A 160 -3.05 1.97 5.51
N LYS A 161 -3.24 1.06 6.47
CA LYS A 161 -2.42 0.99 7.69
C LYS A 161 -0.95 0.83 7.37
N LEU A 162 -0.62 -0.04 6.43
CA LEU A 162 0.76 -0.28 6.04
C LEU A 162 1.37 0.94 5.34
N VAL A 163 0.62 1.61 4.45
CA VAL A 163 1.05 2.85 3.81
C VAL A 163 1.22 3.98 4.81
N ASP A 164 0.30 4.14 5.77
CA ASP A 164 0.44 5.12 6.86
C ASP A 164 1.70 4.86 7.69
N PHE A 165 1.95 3.60 8.04
CA PHE A 165 3.13 3.21 8.79
C PHE A 165 4.43 3.50 8.03
N ILE A 166 4.48 3.13 6.74
CA ILE A 166 5.65 3.38 5.89
C ILE A 166 5.85 4.89 5.73
N TRP A 167 4.80 5.64 5.40
CA TRP A 167 4.89 7.07 5.19
C TRP A 167 5.27 7.82 6.47
N TYR A 168 4.77 7.40 7.62
CA TYR A 168 5.18 7.94 8.92
C TYR A 168 6.69 7.80 9.14
N SER A 169 7.30 6.70 8.70
CA SER A 169 8.76 6.53 8.79
C SER A 169 9.57 7.43 7.84
N ILE A 170 8.94 7.97 6.79
CA ILE A 170 9.57 8.88 5.83
C ILE A 170 9.41 10.33 6.31
N ASP A 171 8.17 10.79 6.50
CA ASP A 171 7.81 12.21 6.68
C ASP A 171 7.29 12.54 8.09
N GLY A 172 7.13 11.54 8.96
CA GLY A 172 6.61 11.73 10.32
C GLY A 172 5.11 12.04 10.39
N ILE A 173 4.39 11.99 9.27
CA ILE A 173 2.94 12.19 9.21
C ILE A 173 2.23 10.87 9.50
N SER A 174 1.46 10.83 10.58
CA SER A 174 0.81 9.59 11.05
C SER A 174 -0.43 9.20 10.24
N ASN A 175 -1.10 10.17 9.59
CA ASN A 175 -2.26 9.89 8.74
C ASN A 175 -2.05 10.50 7.36
N THR A 176 -1.89 9.63 6.36
CA THR A 176 -1.72 10.05 4.96
C THR A 176 -2.94 10.75 4.38
N ASP A 177 -4.11 10.71 5.04
CA ASP A 177 -5.27 11.50 4.63
C ASP A 177 -4.99 13.02 4.66
N SER A 178 -4.08 13.47 5.53
CA SER A 178 -3.67 14.87 5.61
C SER A 178 -3.03 15.35 4.30
N LEU A 179 -2.39 14.45 3.55
CA LEU A 179 -1.80 14.77 2.24
C LEU A 179 -2.86 15.23 1.23
N LEU A 180 -4.13 14.83 1.40
CA LEU A 180 -5.22 15.21 0.51
C LEU A 180 -5.75 16.63 0.77
N GLN A 181 -5.38 17.23 1.90
CA GLN A 181 -5.81 18.58 2.31
C GLN A 181 -4.68 19.62 2.20
N GLU A 182 -3.45 19.16 1.96
CA GLU A 182 -2.27 20.01 1.91
C GLU A 182 -2.12 20.66 0.53
N ASP A 183 -2.63 21.88 0.38
CA ASP A 183 -2.22 22.83 -0.68
C ASP A 183 -0.88 23.50 -0.28
N LEU A 184 0.10 22.71 0.14
CA LEU A 184 1.39 23.27 0.57
C LEU A 184 2.17 23.69 -0.68
N ASP A 185 2.38 25.01 -0.81
CA ASP A 185 3.24 25.60 -1.82
C ASP A 185 4.58 24.85 -1.82
N ASP A 186 5.01 24.40 -3.00
CA ASP A 186 6.26 23.68 -3.22
C ASP A 186 7.43 24.37 -2.51
N SER A 187 7.44 25.71 -2.47
CA SER A 187 8.49 26.47 -1.80
C SER A 187 8.54 26.27 -0.28
N GLU A 188 7.42 26.02 0.39
CA GLU A 188 7.40 25.79 1.85
C GLU A 188 7.88 24.37 2.20
N ILE A 189 7.55 23.39 1.36
CA ILE A 189 7.98 22.01 1.55
C ILE A 189 9.50 21.88 1.39
N TYR A 190 10.09 22.52 0.37
CA TYR A 190 11.55 22.52 0.21
C TYR A 190 12.27 23.15 1.41
N LYS A 191 11.74 24.26 1.94
CA LYS A 191 12.30 24.90 3.14
C LYS A 191 12.19 24.02 4.39
N ARG A 192 11.14 23.17 4.47
CA ARG A 192 10.96 22.24 5.59
C ARG A 192 12.04 21.17 5.64
N PHE A 193 12.54 20.72 4.49
CA PHE A 193 13.52 19.63 4.40
C PHE A 193 14.94 20.09 4.05
N GLU A 194 15.16 21.39 3.88
CA GLU A 194 16.49 21.95 3.64
C GLU A 194 17.45 21.58 4.78
N GLY A 195 18.56 20.90 4.44
CA GLY A 195 19.55 20.41 5.41
C GLY A 195 19.12 19.20 6.25
N SER A 196 17.95 18.59 5.98
CA SER A 196 17.59 17.30 6.58
C SER A 196 18.34 16.14 5.92
N GLN A 197 18.50 15.04 6.65
CA GLN A 197 19.07 13.80 6.12
C GLN A 197 17.97 12.89 5.56
N SER A 198 18.34 12.02 4.62
CA SER A 198 17.40 11.04 4.07
C SER A 198 17.02 10.01 5.13
N THR A 199 15.72 9.85 5.33
CA THR A 199 15.14 8.76 6.14
C THR A 199 14.87 7.51 5.31
N ASN A 200 15.19 7.53 4.01
CA ASN A 200 14.93 6.40 3.11
C ASN A 200 16.02 5.32 3.20
N PHE A 201 15.61 4.09 3.47
CA PHE A 201 16.44 2.87 3.47
C PHE A 201 15.76 1.69 2.74
N GLY A 202 14.81 1.98 1.85
CA GLY A 202 14.04 0.99 1.08
C GLY A 202 12.53 1.16 1.16
N GLN A 203 12.02 2.20 1.83
CA GLN A 203 10.57 2.42 1.96
C GLN A 203 9.89 2.66 0.60
N SER A 204 10.55 3.36 -0.34
CA SER A 204 10.02 3.62 -1.68
C SER A 204 9.66 2.32 -2.41
N TYR A 205 10.52 1.32 -2.31
CA TYR A 205 10.30 0.00 -2.90
C TYR A 205 9.01 -0.65 -2.38
N TYR A 206 8.76 -0.59 -1.08
CA TYR A 206 7.54 -1.16 -0.50
C TYR A 206 6.28 -0.43 -0.94
N LEU A 207 6.32 0.91 -1.06
CA LEU A 207 5.20 1.69 -1.57
C LEU A 207 4.86 1.31 -3.02
N ILE A 208 5.88 1.18 -3.88
CA ILE A 208 5.71 0.73 -5.27
C ILE A 208 5.14 -0.68 -5.32
N ARG A 209 5.65 -1.60 -4.48
CA ARG A 209 5.14 -2.97 -4.37
C ARG A 209 3.68 -3.01 -3.93
N ILE A 210 3.29 -2.21 -2.93
CA ILE A 210 1.90 -2.10 -2.47
C ILE A 210 0.99 -1.62 -3.60
N ALA A 211 1.43 -0.62 -4.38
CA ALA A 211 0.64 -0.14 -5.52
C ALA A 211 0.43 -1.23 -6.59
N ASP A 212 1.46 -2.03 -6.86
CA ASP A 212 1.40 -3.18 -7.78
C ASP A 212 0.47 -4.28 -7.25
N ASP A 213 0.66 -4.72 -6.00
CA ASP A 213 -0.14 -5.78 -5.35
C ASP A 213 -1.62 -5.37 -5.21
N LEU A 214 -1.89 -4.09 -4.95
CA LEU A 214 -3.25 -3.56 -4.87
C LEU A 214 -4.00 -3.80 -6.17
N LEU A 215 -3.38 -3.55 -7.34
CA LEU A 215 -4.01 -3.73 -8.64
C LEU A 215 -4.47 -5.17 -8.87
N ASP A 216 -3.62 -6.12 -8.51
CA ASP A 216 -3.94 -7.55 -8.65
C ASP A 216 -5.15 -7.93 -7.80
N PHE A 217 -5.36 -7.26 -6.67
CA PHE A 217 -6.49 -7.54 -5.78
C PHE A 217 -7.79 -6.87 -6.28
N LEU A 218 -7.71 -5.70 -6.93
CA LEU A 218 -8.90 -4.98 -7.42
C LEU A 218 -9.74 -5.78 -8.40
N ASP A 219 -9.13 -6.54 -9.30
CA ASP A 219 -9.87 -7.35 -10.28
C ASP A 219 -10.67 -8.49 -9.62
N LYS A 220 -10.37 -8.82 -8.37
CA LYS A 220 -10.92 -10.01 -7.73
C LYS A 220 -12.13 -9.70 -6.84
N PHE A 221 -12.27 -8.50 -6.28
CA PHE A 221 -13.39 -8.15 -5.42
C PHE A 221 -14.47 -7.34 -6.17
N PRO A 222 -15.76 -7.51 -5.84
CA PRO A 222 -16.80 -6.61 -6.34
C PRO A 222 -16.58 -5.19 -5.81
N LEU A 223 -16.90 -4.19 -6.65
CA LEU A 223 -16.74 -2.77 -6.30
C LEU A 223 -17.96 -2.19 -5.58
N THR A 224 -19.07 -2.92 -5.60
CA THR A 224 -20.34 -2.61 -4.93
C THR A 224 -20.56 -3.54 -3.74
N ASP A 225 -21.08 -2.99 -2.63
CA ASP A 225 -21.56 -3.80 -1.52
C ASP A 225 -22.91 -4.40 -1.93
N GLU A 226 -22.95 -5.68 -2.31
CA GLU A 226 -24.23 -6.35 -2.68
C GLU A 226 -25.09 -6.73 -1.46
N GLU A 227 -24.73 -6.32 -0.24
CA GLU A 227 -25.30 -6.88 1.00
C GLU A 227 -26.51 -6.16 1.62
N GLU A 228 -27.09 -5.11 0.99
CA GLU A 228 -28.19 -4.35 1.64
C GLU A 228 -29.58 -4.44 0.99
N ASN A 229 -29.82 -5.37 0.05
CA ASN A 229 -31.13 -5.51 -0.61
C ASN A 229 -31.81 -6.89 -0.44
N GLY A 230 -31.45 -7.66 0.59
CA GLY A 230 -31.93 -9.03 0.80
C GLY A 230 -33.18 -9.24 1.67
N ASP A 231 -33.62 -8.25 2.46
CA ASP A 231 -34.60 -8.51 3.55
C ASP A 231 -35.88 -7.65 3.49
N LEU A 232 -36.41 -7.38 2.29
CA LEU A 232 -37.69 -6.66 2.13
C LEU A 232 -38.67 -7.31 1.14
N GLU A 233 -38.66 -8.64 1.03
CA GLU A 233 -39.78 -9.38 0.45
C GLU A 233 -40.08 -10.65 1.27
N LYS A 234 -40.72 -10.47 2.43
CA LYS A 234 -41.57 -11.47 3.09
C LYS A 234 -42.28 -10.81 4.27
N ASN A 235 -43.47 -10.26 4.02
CA ASN A 235 -44.63 -10.30 4.91
C ASN A 235 -45.72 -9.38 4.37
N THR A 236 -46.58 -9.90 3.50
CA THR A 236 -47.92 -9.34 3.30
C THR A 236 -48.89 -10.45 2.91
N GLU A 237 -49.03 -11.43 3.81
CA GLU A 237 -50.24 -12.25 3.86
C GLU A 237 -50.71 -12.35 5.30
N ASN A 238 -52.01 -12.06 5.49
CA ASN A 238 -52.85 -12.25 6.68
C ASN A 238 -52.93 -11.08 7.69
N ALA A 239 -53.91 -10.20 7.47
CA ALA A 239 -54.85 -9.77 8.53
C ALA A 239 -56.07 -9.05 7.94
N ASP A 240 -57.04 -9.81 7.43
CA ASP A 240 -58.44 -9.37 7.36
C ASP A 240 -59.17 -9.91 8.60
N ALA A 241 -59.70 -9.01 9.45
CA ALA A 241 -61.04 -9.10 10.05
C ALA A 241 -61.29 -8.07 11.18
N ALA A 242 -62.40 -7.33 11.01
CA ALA A 242 -63.26 -6.63 11.99
C ALA A 242 -62.75 -5.27 12.56
N SER A 243 -63.27 -4.12 12.10
CA SER A 243 -64.56 -3.46 12.46
C SER A 243 -64.57 -2.97 13.92
N SER A 244 -64.82 -1.71 14.31
CA SER A 244 -65.93 -0.80 13.93
C SER A 244 -65.73 0.60 14.58
N ASN A 245 -66.48 1.61 14.07
CA ASN A 245 -66.92 2.87 14.70
C ASN A 245 -66.18 4.20 14.38
N GLU A 246 -66.47 4.79 13.20
CA GLU A 246 -67.28 6.02 12.93
C GLU A 246 -67.24 7.29 13.87
N PRO A 247 -67.71 8.50 13.45
CA PRO A 247 -66.96 9.55 12.72
C PRO A 247 -67.08 10.98 13.36
N ASN A 248 -66.31 11.99 12.91
CA ASN A 248 -66.86 13.33 12.59
C ASN A 248 -65.88 14.39 12.00
N LEU A 249 -66.33 14.94 10.86
CA LEU A 249 -66.55 16.36 10.52
C LEU A 249 -65.40 17.39 10.33
N LYS A 250 -65.27 17.78 9.04
CA LYS A 250 -65.13 19.14 8.45
C LYS A 250 -63.98 20.05 8.91
N THR A 251 -63.22 20.60 7.96
CA THR A 251 -63.36 22.01 7.51
C THR A 251 -62.66 22.22 6.16
N ALA A 252 -63.27 23.08 5.34
CA ALA A 252 -62.94 23.43 3.97
C ALA A 252 -61.74 24.39 3.83
N GLY A 253 -61.11 24.42 2.64
CA GLY A 253 -60.11 25.42 2.28
C GLY A 253 -59.53 25.21 0.88
N SER A 254 -60.18 25.83 -0.10
CA SER A 254 -59.81 26.15 -1.49
C SER A 254 -58.34 26.16 -1.94
N ASN A 255 -58.14 25.61 -3.15
CA ASN A 255 -57.34 26.07 -4.31
C ASN A 255 -56.15 27.01 -4.09
N GLU A 256 -54.96 26.62 -4.55
CA GLU A 256 -54.35 27.24 -5.75
C GLU A 256 -53.06 26.54 -6.21
N SER A 257 -52.89 26.60 -7.53
CA SER A 257 -51.85 26.04 -8.38
C SER A 257 -50.43 26.45 -7.96
N ARG A 258 -49.52 25.47 -7.82
CA ARG A 258 -48.07 25.71 -7.86
C ARG A 258 -47.36 24.50 -8.44
N VAL A 259 -46.92 24.63 -9.69
CA VAL A 259 -45.83 23.82 -10.25
C VAL A 259 -44.58 24.09 -9.43
N PRO A 260 -43.82 23.05 -9.06
CA PRO A 260 -42.43 23.07 -9.50
C PRO A 260 -41.98 21.70 -10.01
N GLY A 261 -41.45 21.70 -11.23
CA GLY A 261 -40.44 20.72 -11.60
C GLY A 261 -39.28 20.85 -10.62
N THR A 262 -39.00 19.75 -9.94
CA THR A 262 -37.77 19.59 -9.16
C THR A 262 -37.11 18.37 -9.75
N LYS A 263 -35.94 18.60 -10.34
CA LYS A 263 -35.03 17.59 -10.83
C LYS A 263 -34.85 16.56 -9.72
N GLU A 264 -35.08 15.30 -10.06
CA GLU A 264 -34.50 14.20 -9.31
C GLU A 264 -32.99 14.32 -9.48
N ASP A 265 -32.35 15.07 -8.58
CA ASP A 265 -30.95 14.86 -8.30
C ASP A 265 -30.89 13.48 -7.65
N VAL A 266 -30.72 12.45 -8.49
CA VAL A 266 -30.30 11.12 -8.07
C VAL A 266 -28.89 11.32 -7.51
N GLU A 267 -28.83 11.66 -6.23
CA GLU A 267 -27.62 11.66 -5.44
C GLU A 267 -27.20 10.19 -5.36
N THR A 268 -26.42 9.75 -6.35
CA THR A 268 -25.84 8.41 -6.41
C THR A 268 -24.95 8.27 -5.20
N THR A 269 -25.48 7.65 -4.14
CA THR A 269 -24.74 7.30 -2.93
C THR A 269 -23.57 6.43 -3.37
N THR A 270 -22.38 7.02 -3.39
CA THR A 270 -21.19 6.33 -3.87
C THR A 270 -20.95 5.08 -3.01
N PRO A 271 -20.75 3.89 -3.59
CA PRO A 271 -20.53 2.69 -2.80
C PRO A 271 -19.28 2.88 -1.94
N ALA A 272 -19.40 2.51 -0.65
CA ALA A 272 -18.37 2.77 0.35
C ALA A 272 -16.98 2.21 -0.02
N PRO A 273 -16.84 1.02 -0.65
CA PRO A 273 -15.55 0.47 -1.08
C PRO A 273 -14.90 1.32 -2.16
N LEU A 274 -15.70 1.81 -3.11
CA LEU A 274 -15.20 2.59 -4.23
C LEU A 274 -14.66 3.95 -3.79
N ARG A 275 -15.35 4.61 -2.85
CA ARG A 275 -14.86 5.87 -2.27
C ARG A 275 -13.54 5.66 -1.52
N LYS A 276 -13.39 4.54 -0.81
CA LYS A 276 -12.13 4.17 -0.14
C LYS A 276 -11.02 3.87 -1.15
N LEU A 277 -11.35 3.20 -2.26
CA LEU A 277 -10.39 2.89 -3.33
C LEU A 277 -9.82 4.17 -3.93
N PHE A 278 -10.68 5.09 -4.37
CA PHE A 278 -10.20 6.36 -4.93
C PHE A 278 -9.39 7.16 -3.93
N LYS A 279 -9.80 7.17 -2.66
CA LYS A 279 -9.03 7.82 -1.60
C LYS A 279 -7.63 7.21 -1.45
N MET A 280 -7.53 5.88 -1.46
CA MET A 280 -6.24 5.18 -1.40
C MET A 280 -5.35 5.50 -2.61
N LEU A 281 -5.91 5.48 -3.81
CA LEU A 281 -5.18 5.82 -5.05
C LEU A 281 -4.69 7.27 -5.05
N SER A 282 -5.53 8.22 -4.62
CA SER A 282 -5.12 9.62 -4.49
C SER A 282 -4.02 9.83 -3.46
N ILE A 283 -4.01 9.05 -2.37
CA ILE A 283 -2.94 9.09 -1.37
C ILE A 283 -1.63 8.58 -1.97
N LEU A 284 -1.67 7.44 -2.66
CA LEU A 284 -0.50 6.89 -3.34
C LEU A 284 0.03 7.86 -4.41
N ASP A 285 -0.85 8.50 -5.18
CA ASP A 285 -0.46 9.50 -6.18
C ASP A 285 0.31 10.68 -5.55
N ASN A 286 -0.20 11.24 -4.46
CA ASN A 286 0.48 12.33 -3.74
C ASN A 286 1.83 11.90 -3.16
N ILE A 287 1.89 10.69 -2.56
CA ILE A 287 3.12 10.13 -2.01
C ILE A 287 4.17 10.00 -3.12
N PHE A 288 3.79 9.42 -4.25
CA PHE A 288 4.71 9.22 -5.37
C PHE A 288 5.14 10.51 -6.03
N ALA A 289 4.22 11.47 -6.23
CA ALA A 289 4.57 12.80 -6.72
C ALA A 289 5.63 13.47 -5.82
N ARG A 290 5.48 13.38 -4.49
CA ARG A 290 6.49 13.90 -3.54
C ARG A 290 7.83 13.18 -3.66
N LEU A 291 7.82 11.86 -3.83
CA LEU A 291 9.03 11.05 -3.98
C LEU A 291 9.74 11.29 -5.33
N ILE A 292 9.01 11.63 -6.41
CA ILE A 292 9.60 12.02 -7.70
C ILE A 292 10.26 13.39 -7.59
N ASP A 293 9.57 14.37 -6.99
CA ASP A 293 10.07 15.74 -6.87
C ASP A 293 11.24 15.85 -5.87
N GLY A 294 11.35 14.92 -4.93
CA GLY A 294 12.28 15.00 -3.81
C GLY A 294 11.75 15.84 -2.65
N LYS A 295 10.43 15.94 -2.53
CA LYS A 295 9.73 16.70 -1.48
C LYS A 295 9.57 15.87 -0.19
N VAL A 296 10.67 15.27 0.24
CA VAL A 296 10.77 14.40 1.44
C VAL A 296 12.10 14.68 2.15
N PRO A 297 12.27 14.26 3.43
CA PRO A 297 13.53 14.43 4.14
C PRO A 297 14.75 13.93 3.37
N GLY A 298 15.84 14.69 3.40
CA GLY A 298 17.05 14.42 2.62
C GLY A 298 16.95 14.79 1.14
N ASN A 299 15.86 15.42 0.71
CA ASN A 299 15.54 15.63 -0.71
C ASN A 299 15.64 14.33 -1.53
N PHE A 300 15.32 13.19 -0.90
CA PHE A 300 15.42 11.88 -1.53
C PHE A 300 14.50 11.80 -2.75
N LYS A 301 15.05 11.36 -3.89
CA LYS A 301 14.31 11.17 -5.14
C LYS A 301 14.28 9.70 -5.55
N LEU A 302 13.17 9.27 -6.16
CA LEU A 302 13.11 7.96 -6.81
C LEU A 302 14.18 7.85 -7.91
N SER A 303 14.78 6.68 -8.02
CA SER A 303 15.67 6.35 -9.14
C SER A 303 14.88 6.31 -10.46
N GLY A 304 15.57 6.56 -11.58
CA GLY A 304 14.93 6.48 -12.90
C GLY A 304 14.27 5.12 -13.18
N THR A 305 14.85 4.03 -12.67
CA THR A 305 14.26 2.69 -12.75
C THR A 305 12.98 2.53 -11.93
N GLU A 306 12.93 3.11 -10.73
CA GLU A 306 11.72 3.12 -9.90
C GLU A 306 10.62 3.96 -10.54
N ILE A 307 10.98 5.12 -11.12
CA ILE A 307 10.05 6.00 -11.85
C ILE A 307 9.44 5.26 -13.03
N VAL A 308 10.23 4.58 -13.87
CA VAL A 308 9.72 3.80 -15.01
C VAL A 308 8.77 2.69 -14.55
N ARG A 309 9.12 1.97 -13.47
CA ARG A 309 8.24 0.93 -12.91
C ARG A 309 6.92 1.52 -12.42
N LEU A 310 6.99 2.64 -11.71
CA LEU A 310 5.84 3.34 -11.16
C LEU A 310 4.91 3.86 -12.27
N ILE A 311 5.46 4.44 -13.35
CA ILE A 311 4.68 4.86 -14.52
C ILE A 311 3.93 3.66 -15.12
N GLY A 312 4.60 2.51 -15.28
CA GLY A 312 3.94 1.29 -15.77
C GLY A 312 2.82 0.78 -14.86
N ILE A 313 2.91 0.98 -13.54
CA ILE A 313 1.82 0.68 -12.59
C ILE A 313 0.68 1.69 -12.75
N ALA A 314 1.00 2.98 -12.80
CA ALA A 314 0.02 4.06 -12.95
C ALA A 314 -0.80 3.94 -14.25
N GLU A 315 -0.14 3.67 -15.37
CA GLU A 315 -0.81 3.46 -16.67
C GLU A 315 -1.72 2.24 -16.64
N ARG A 316 -1.25 1.10 -16.12
CA ARG A 316 -2.08 -0.10 -15.95
C ARG A 316 -3.29 0.17 -15.07
N THR A 317 -3.13 0.94 -13.99
CA THR A 317 -4.23 1.35 -13.11
C THR A 317 -5.29 2.13 -13.88
N ARG A 318 -4.88 3.13 -14.68
CA ARG A 318 -5.81 3.98 -15.46
C ARG A 318 -6.57 3.22 -16.54
N ILE A 319 -6.02 2.11 -17.03
CA ILE A 319 -6.70 1.22 -17.99
C ILE A 319 -7.62 0.24 -17.26
N LEU A 320 -7.15 -0.38 -16.19
CA LEU A 320 -7.87 -1.43 -15.46
C LEU A 320 -9.13 -0.87 -14.77
N LEU A 321 -9.03 0.30 -14.15
CA LEU A 321 -10.12 0.84 -13.34
C LEU A 321 -11.41 1.11 -14.15
N PRO A 322 -11.39 1.77 -15.32
CA PRO A 322 -12.58 1.90 -16.15
C PRO A 322 -13.15 0.54 -16.62
N GLN A 323 -12.29 -0.44 -16.94
CA GLN A 323 -12.75 -1.79 -17.31
C GLN A 323 -13.46 -2.48 -16.15
N LEU A 324 -12.94 -2.34 -14.93
CA LEU A 324 -13.59 -2.87 -13.72
C LEU A 324 -14.92 -2.16 -13.45
N MET A 325 -15.01 -0.85 -13.66
CA MET A 325 -16.27 -0.12 -13.49
C MET A 325 -17.32 -0.54 -14.51
N GLU A 326 -16.96 -0.66 -15.78
CA GLU A 326 -17.85 -1.15 -16.84
C GLU A 326 -18.35 -2.57 -16.53
N LYS A 327 -17.47 -3.45 -16.06
CA LYS A 327 -17.81 -4.83 -15.66
C LYS A 327 -18.82 -4.89 -14.51
N ASN A 328 -18.80 -3.91 -13.61
CA ASN A 328 -19.72 -3.83 -12.47
C ASN A 328 -20.92 -2.89 -12.74
N ASP A 329 -21.10 -2.42 -13.98
CA ASP A 329 -22.15 -1.46 -14.38
C ASP A 329 -22.17 -0.16 -13.56
N ILE A 330 -20.98 0.29 -13.14
CA ILE A 330 -20.80 1.51 -12.35
C ILE A 330 -20.52 2.70 -13.29
N HIS A 331 -21.40 3.69 -13.28
CA HIS A 331 -21.28 4.91 -14.09
C HIS A 331 -21.04 6.15 -13.22
N GLY A 332 -20.59 7.24 -13.84
CA GLY A 332 -20.51 8.56 -13.19
C GLY A 332 -19.16 8.95 -12.60
N TYR A 333 -18.16 8.06 -12.60
CA TYR A 333 -16.82 8.31 -12.01
C TYR A 333 -15.75 8.72 -13.03
N HIS A 334 -16.15 9.23 -14.20
CA HIS A 334 -15.20 9.59 -15.24
C HIS A 334 -14.17 10.63 -14.77
N TYR A 335 -14.59 11.56 -13.89
CA TYR A 335 -13.71 12.56 -13.33
C TYR A 335 -12.66 11.93 -12.40
N GLU A 336 -13.08 11.11 -11.44
CA GLU A 336 -12.19 10.44 -10.49
C GLU A 336 -11.19 9.52 -11.22
N ILE A 337 -11.67 8.71 -12.17
CA ILE A 337 -10.81 7.85 -13.01
C ILE A 337 -9.77 8.69 -13.76
N SER A 338 -10.19 9.83 -14.32
CA SER A 338 -9.26 10.70 -15.07
C SER A 338 -8.14 11.27 -14.20
N ARG A 339 -8.38 11.42 -12.89
CA ARG A 339 -7.42 11.94 -11.91
C ARG A 339 -6.52 10.88 -11.28
N VAL A 340 -6.79 9.59 -11.46
CA VAL A 340 -5.95 8.53 -10.88
C VAL A 340 -4.53 8.61 -11.44
N TYR A 341 -3.55 8.72 -10.53
CA TYR A 341 -2.13 8.84 -10.83
C TYR A 341 -1.76 10.02 -11.76
N LEU A 342 -2.57 11.08 -11.79
CA LEU A 342 -2.32 12.21 -12.66
C LEU A 342 -1.01 12.91 -12.27
N GLU A 343 -0.83 13.20 -10.99
CA GLU A 343 0.33 13.95 -10.50
C GLU A 343 1.63 13.16 -10.70
N THR A 344 1.56 11.85 -10.49
CA THR A 344 2.67 10.90 -10.71
C THR A 344 3.08 10.84 -12.18
N LEU A 345 2.10 10.74 -13.09
CA LEU A 345 2.37 10.65 -14.53
C LEU A 345 2.92 11.96 -15.10
N GLU A 346 2.38 13.10 -14.69
CA GLU A 346 2.85 14.42 -15.16
C GLU A 346 4.29 14.73 -14.73
N ARG A 347 4.72 14.25 -13.55
CA ARG A 347 6.09 14.43 -13.04
C ARG A 347 7.07 13.36 -13.50
N GLY A 348 6.57 12.18 -13.84
CA GLY A 348 7.40 11.03 -14.22
C GLY A 348 7.88 11.07 -15.67
N THR A 349 7.21 11.82 -16.55
CA THR A 349 7.58 12.02 -17.97
C THR A 349 8.51 13.19 -18.15
#